data_AF-A0A0E4BMD1-F1
#
_entry.id   AF-A0A0E4BMD1-F1
#
_cell.length_a   1.000
_cell.length_b   1.000
_cell.length_c   1.000
_cell.angle_alpha   90.00
_cell.angle_beta   90.00
_cell.angle_gamma   90.00
#
_symmetry.space_group_name_H-M   'P 1'
#
loop_
_entity.id
_entity.type
_entity.pdbx_description
1 polymer ?
#
loop_
_entity_poly.entity_id
_entity_poly.type
_entity_poly.pdbx_seq_one_letter_code
_entity_poly.pdbx_strand_id
1 'polypeptide(L)' 'MIIAGDNEGERANVTGVSKWSNGHWTLELTRNMKSDGRYDKAFVPAHDLYMWVAVFDHAQTRHASHNRPVRVVTQN' A
#
# COMPACT_ATOMS: atom_id res chain seq x y z
N MET A 1 -0.78 3.67 -14.45
CA MET A 1 -0.33 2.28 -14.22
C MET A 1 -1.56 1.37 -14.28
N ILE A 2 -1.63 0.48 -15.26
CA ILE A 2 -2.65 -0.57 -15.34
C ILE A 2 -1.95 -1.85 -14.89
N ILE A 3 -2.44 -2.49 -13.83
CA ILE A 3 -2.02 -3.85 -13.48
C ILE A 3 -2.93 -4.76 -14.31
N ALA A 4 -2.39 -5.30 -15.41
CA ALA A 4 -3.06 -6.30 -16.21
C ALA A 4 -2.46 -7.68 -15.89
N GLY A 5 -3.29 -8.64 -15.52
CA GLY A 5 -2.91 -10.00 -15.13
C GLY A 5 -3.95 -10.62 -14.19
N ASP A 6 -3.91 -11.93 -14.02
CA ASP A 6 -4.80 -12.63 -13.11
C ASP A 6 -4.50 -12.23 -11.66
N ASN A 7 -5.56 -11.95 -10.89
CA ASN A 7 -5.45 -11.63 -9.46
C ASN A 7 -5.21 -12.93 -8.67
N GLU A 8 -3.97 -13.41 -8.73
CA GLU A 8 -3.55 -14.66 -8.09
C GLU A 8 -2.41 -14.44 -7.08
N GLY A 9 -2.31 -15.38 -6.14
CA GLY A 9 -1.28 -15.39 -5.09
C GLY A 9 -1.43 -14.25 -4.08
N GLU A 10 -0.36 -13.99 -3.32
CA GLU A 10 -0.36 -13.04 -2.20
C GLU A 10 -0.77 -11.59 -2.58
N ARG A 11 -0.62 -11.21 -3.86
CA ARG A 11 -1.05 -9.89 -4.34
C ARG A 11 -2.56 -9.72 -4.34
N ALA A 12 -3.31 -10.81 -4.50
CA ALA A 12 -4.77 -10.81 -4.41
C ALA A 12 -5.28 -10.70 -2.96
N ASN A 13 -4.41 -10.90 -1.96
CA ASN A 13 -4.74 -10.68 -0.54
C ASN A 13 -4.73 -9.19 -0.16
N VAL A 14 -4.39 -8.29 -1.08
CA VAL A 14 -4.50 -6.84 -0.88
C VAL A 14 -5.85 -6.37 -1.41
N THR A 15 -6.70 -5.87 -0.52
CA THR A 15 -7.96 -5.24 -0.89
C THR A 15 -7.94 -3.77 -0.49
N GLY A 16 -8.81 -2.97 -1.11
CA GLY A 16 -8.93 -1.58 -0.71
C GLY A 16 -10.19 -0.93 -1.24
N VAL A 17 -10.54 0.19 -0.60
CA VAL A 17 -11.63 1.06 -1.00
C VAL A 17 -11.11 2.48 -1.14
N SER A 18 -11.78 3.27 -1.96
CA SER A 18 -11.46 4.67 -2.18
C SER A 18 -12.70 5.54 -2.09
N LYS A 19 -12.53 6.75 -1.57
CA LYS A 19 -13.59 7.75 -1.53
C LYS A 19 -13.02 9.12 -1.85
N TRP A 20 -13.67 9.84 -2.77
CA TRP A 20 -13.43 11.27 -2.97
C TRP A 20 -14.42 12.08 -2.14
N SER A 21 -13.92 13.01 -1.34
CA SER A 21 -14.76 13.96 -0.60
C SER A 21 -13.94 15.19 -0.21
N ASN A 22 -14.57 16.37 -0.21
CA ASN A 22 -13.97 17.63 0.23
C ASN A 22 -12.58 17.91 -0.37
N GLY A 23 -12.41 17.64 -1.67
CA GLY A 23 -11.16 17.90 -2.39
C GLY A 23 -10.03 16.89 -2.15
N HIS A 24 -10.32 15.76 -1.48
CA HIS A 24 -9.31 14.76 -1.13
C HIS A 24 -9.76 13.35 -1.52
N TRP A 25 -8.79 12.53 -1.93
CA TRP A 25 -8.93 11.08 -2.01
C TRP A 25 -8.55 10.47 -0.66
N THR A 26 -9.44 9.66 -0.11
CA THR A 26 -9.12 8.74 0.99
C THR A 26 -9.01 7.33 0.43
N LEU A 27 -7.93 6.63 0.81
CA LEU A 27 -7.68 5.25 0.44
C LEU A 27 -7.55 4.42 1.72
N GLU A 28 -8.33 3.35 1.81
CA GLU A 28 -8.21 2.35 2.87
C GLU A 28 -7.78 1.03 2.23
N LEU A 29 -6.69 0.46 2.73
CA LEU A 29 -6.11 -0.77 2.20
C LEU A 29 -5.99 -1.80 3.34
N THR A 30 -6.31 -3.06 3.04
CA THR A 30 -6.14 -4.17 3.98
C THR A 30 -5.40 -5.32 3.33
N ARG A 31 -4.59 -6.02 4.13
CA ARG A 31 -3.89 -7.25 3.73
C ARG A 31 -3.60 -8.13 4.93
N ASN A 32 -3.25 -9.39 4.69
CA ASN A 32 -2.76 -10.29 5.72
C ASN A 32 -1.46 -9.78 6.34
N MET A 33 -1.34 -9.94 7.67
CA MET A 33 -0.12 -9.60 8.42
C MET A 33 1.03 -10.56 8.09
N LYS A 34 0.72 -11.85 7.98
CA LYS A 34 1.66 -12.87 7.49
C LYS A 34 1.76 -12.78 5.98
N SER A 35 2.95 -13.03 5.44
CA SER A 35 3.13 -13.33 4.04
C SER A 35 4.20 -14.40 3.86
N ASP A 36 3.98 -15.30 2.92
CA ASP A 36 4.94 -16.30 2.45
C ASP A 36 5.54 -15.94 1.08
N GLY A 37 5.08 -14.82 0.49
CA GLY A 37 5.56 -14.33 -0.79
C GLY A 37 7.01 -13.88 -0.69
N ARG A 38 7.87 -14.38 -1.60
CA ARG A 38 9.29 -14.03 -1.69
C ARG A 38 9.58 -12.51 -1.68
N TYR A 39 8.66 -11.72 -2.21
CA TYR A 39 8.81 -10.27 -2.39
C TYR A 39 7.93 -9.45 -1.43
N ASP A 40 7.06 -10.10 -0.68
CA ASP A 40 6.17 -9.44 0.27
C ASP A 40 6.88 -9.26 1.61
N LYS A 41 6.43 -8.26 2.37
CA LYS A 41 6.93 -8.01 3.73
C LYS A 41 5.82 -8.34 4.71
N ALA A 42 6.10 -9.27 5.61
CA ALA A 42 5.24 -9.58 6.74
C ALA A 42 5.34 -8.48 7.81
N PHE A 43 4.23 -8.25 8.51
CA PHE A 43 4.17 -7.41 9.70
C PHE A 43 4.51 -8.28 10.91
N VAL A 44 5.77 -8.22 11.36
CA VAL A 44 6.25 -9.02 12.50
C VAL A 44 6.11 -8.19 13.79
N PRO A 45 5.51 -8.72 14.87
CA PRO A 45 5.45 -8.05 16.16
C PRO A 45 6.84 -7.60 16.64
N ALA A 46 6.92 -6.40 17.21
CA ALA A 46 8.17 -5.77 17.67
C ALA A 46 9.23 -5.47 16.58
N HIS A 47 8.87 -5.59 15.29
CA HIS A 47 9.71 -5.14 14.19
C HIS A 47 9.04 -3.99 13.42
N ASP A 48 9.81 -2.95 13.17
CA ASP A 48 9.37 -1.83 12.35
C ASP A 48 9.35 -2.23 10.87
N LEU A 49 8.33 -1.74 10.16
CA LEU A 49 8.29 -1.77 8.70
C LEU A 49 8.34 -0.33 8.17
N TYR A 50 9.11 -0.12 7.12
CA TYR A 50 9.25 1.19 6.48
C TYR A 50 8.56 1.18 5.12
N MET A 51 7.55 2.02 4.97
CA MET A 51 6.70 2.07 3.77
C MET A 51 6.83 3.42 3.06
N TRP A 52 6.92 3.38 1.74
CA TRP A 52 6.83 4.58 0.91
C TRP A 52 5.49 4.60 0.19
N VAL A 53 4.96 5.82 0.03
CA VAL A 53 3.74 6.07 -0.73
C VAL A 53 4.09 7.04 -1.83
N ALA A 54 3.64 6.73 -3.04
CA ALA A 54 3.71 7.61 -4.19
C ALA A 54 2.30 7.77 -4.76
N VAL A 55 1.92 9.02 -5.02
CA VAL A 55 0.62 9.40 -5.60
C VAL A 55 0.83 9.94 -7.00
N PHE A 56 -0.10 9.59 -7.88
CA PHE A 56 -0.08 9.91 -9.30
C PHE A 56 -1.34 10.70 -9.63
N ASP A 57 -1.21 11.82 -10.33
CA ASP A 57 -2.38 12.50 -10.89
C ASP A 57 -2.94 11.73 -12.10
N HIS A 58 -4.21 11.99 -12.43
CA HIS A 58 -4.88 11.31 -13.54
C HIS A 58 -4.17 11.52 -14.89
N ALA A 59 -3.56 12.69 -15.09
CA ALA A 59 -2.81 13.02 -16.29
C ALA A 59 -1.43 12.35 -16.37
N GLN A 60 -0.99 11.70 -15.27
CA GLN A 60 0.36 11.13 -15.10
C GLN A 60 1.48 12.14 -15.37
N THR A 61 1.21 13.43 -15.14
CA THR A 61 2.19 14.51 -15.36
C THR A 61 2.87 14.95 -14.08
N ARG A 62 2.24 14.68 -12.93
CA ARG A 62 2.77 15.03 -11.62
C ARG A 62 2.69 13.83 -10.71
N HIS A 63 3.80 13.58 -10.02
CA HIS A 63 3.91 12.56 -8.98
C HIS A 63 4.39 13.24 -7.71
N ALA A 64 3.87 12.78 -6.57
CA ALA A 64 4.42 13.13 -5.28
C ALA A 64 4.74 11.86 -4.51
N SER A 65 5.83 11.86 -3.76
CA SER A 65 6.23 10.76 -2.90
C SER A 65 6.81 11.29 -1.61
N HIS A 66 6.88 10.44 -0.60
CA HIS A 66 7.59 10.79 0.63
C HIS A 66 9.10 10.68 0.44
N ASN A 67 9.85 11.73 0.82
CA ASN A 67 11.31 11.68 0.86
C ASN A 67 11.84 10.71 1.95
N ARG A 68 11.04 10.46 2.99
CA ARG A 68 11.34 9.53 4.08
C ARG A 68 10.21 8.51 4.21
N PRO A 69 10.49 7.27 4.63
CA PRO A 69 9.43 6.28 4.80
C PRO A 69 8.49 6.66 5.94
N VAL A 70 7.26 6.19 5.82
CA VAL A 70 6.34 6.03 6.94
C VAL A 70 6.82 4.82 7.75
N ARG A 71 7.12 5.04 9.03
CA ARG A 71 7.42 3.96 9.98
C ARG A 71 6.11 3.34 10.45
N VAL A 72 5.92 2.07 10.15
CA VAL A 72 4.79 1.25 10.59
C VAL A 72 5.24 0.40 11.76
N VAL A 73 4.51 0.52 12.86
CA VAL A 73 4.74 -0.25 14.08
C VAL A 73 3.48 -1.06 14.39
N THR A 74 3.67 -2.32 14.78
CA THR A 74 2.58 -3.14 15.29
C THR A 74 2.27 -2.71 16.72
N GLN A 75 0.99 -2.52 17.03
CA GLN A 75 0.56 -2.30 18.42
C GLN A 75 0.42 -3.68 19.09
N ASN A 76 0.92 -3.77 20.33
CA ASN A 76 0.82 -4.97 21.16
C ASN A 76 -0.60 -5.18 21.69
#